data_AF-A0A9P9DWB5-F1
#
_entry.id   AF-A0A9P9DWB5-F1
#
_cell.length_a   1.000
_cell.length_b   1.000
_cell.length_c   1.000
_cell.angle_alpha   90.00
_cell.angle_beta   90.00
_cell.angle_gamma   90.00
#
_symmetry.space_group_name_H-M   'P 1'
#
loop_
_entity.id
_entity.type
_entity.pdbx_description
1 polymer ?
#
loop_
_entity_poly.entity_id
_entity_poly.type
_entity_poly.pdbx_seq_one_letter_code
_entity_poly.pdbx_strand_id
1 'polypeptide(L)'
;MTTSFPLAHISSVLAAAVLTFGGMIPLFNPHFAMSSLVLPQRITASKEAQFIMALGMARTITIGFDEVDIMLFILGSYLRATDAYICWQEGVPKKAIFRGTASAAIAP
;
A
#
# COMPACT_ATOMS: atom_id res chain seq x y z
N MET A 1 32.70 9.81 10.86
CA MET A 1 32.12 8.46 10.93
C MET A 1 31.20 8.29 9.73
N THR A 2 31.65 7.59 8.68
CA THR A 2 30.78 7.24 7.56
C THR A 2 30.04 5.97 7.91
N THR A 3 28.79 6.11 8.35
CA THR A 3 27.89 5.00 8.63
C THR A 3 27.59 4.28 7.32
N SER A 4 28.17 3.09 7.11
CA SER A 4 27.81 2.23 5.99
C SER A 4 26.35 1.82 6.16
N PHE A 5 25.46 2.41 5.37
CA PHE A 5 24.10 1.93 5.23
C PHE A 5 24.16 0.56 4.52
N PRO A 6 23.73 -0.53 5.17
CA PRO A 6 23.67 -1.81 4.49
C PRO A 6 22.70 -1.69 3.31
N LEU A 7 23.11 -2.11 2.11
CA LEU A 7 22.28 -2.02 0.90
C LEU A 7 20.90 -2.70 1.08
N ALA A 8 20.77 -3.62 2.02
CA ALA A 8 19.52 -4.28 2.38
C ALA A 8 18.43 -3.32 2.93
N HIS A 9 18.79 -2.15 3.48
CA HIS A 9 17.81 -1.13 3.90
C HIS A 9 17.37 -0.21 2.77
N ILE A 10 18.01 -0.26 1.59
CA ILE A 10 17.60 0.59 0.46
C ILE A 10 16.19 0.23 -0.01
N SER A 11 15.82 -1.05 0.03
CA SER A 11 14.48 -1.50 -0.35
C SER A 11 13.41 -1.02 0.63
N SER A 12 13.70 -1.00 1.94
CA SER A 12 12.75 -0.51 2.95
C SER A 12 12.61 1.00 2.92
N VAL A 13 13.71 1.74 2.77
CA VAL A 13 13.69 3.20 2.58
C VAL A 13 12.97 3.59 1.29
N LEU A 14 13.21 2.87 0.19
CA LEU A 14 12.51 3.09 -1.08
C LEU A 14 11.01 2.79 -0.94
N ALA A 15 10.65 1.69 -0.28
CA ALA A 15 9.25 1.35 -0.02
C ALA A 15 8.57 2.39 0.89
N ALA A 16 9.27 2.90 1.91
CA ALA A 16 8.78 3.98 2.78
C ALA A 16 8.55 5.28 2.00
N ALA A 17 9.46 5.64 1.09
CA ALA A 17 9.29 6.78 0.20
C ALA A 17 8.10 6.59 -0.74
N VAL A 18 7.97 5.43 -1.38
CA VAL A 18 6.83 5.12 -2.27
C VAL A 18 5.50 5.13 -1.52
N LEU A 19 5.45 4.63 -0.29
CA LEU A 19 4.24 4.65 0.55
C LEU A 19 3.88 6.07 0.97
N THR A 20 4.87 6.90 1.30
CA THR A 20 4.68 8.31 1.65
C THR A 20 4.17 9.12 0.45
N PHE A 21 4.84 9.03 -0.70
CA PHE A 21 4.46 9.78 -1.90
C PHE A 21 3.20 9.24 -2.58
N GLY A 22 3.06 7.91 -2.68
CA GLY A 22 1.89 7.26 -3.26
C GLY A 22 0.64 7.36 -2.36
N GLY A 23 0.83 7.36 -1.05
CA GLY A 23 -0.26 7.50 -0.07
C GLY A 23 -0.89 8.89 -0.05
N MET A 24 -0.25 9.92 -0.62
CA MET A 24 -0.82 11.26 -0.67
C MET A 24 -1.98 11.40 -1.67
N ILE A 25 -1.98 10.64 -2.77
CA ILE A 25 -3.01 10.70 -3.81
C ILE A 25 -4.44 10.52 -3.22
N PRO A 26 -4.70 9.49 -2.39
CA PRO A 26 -6.02 9.31 -1.76
C PRO A 26 -6.41 10.38 -0.73
N LEU A 27 -5.49 11.22 -0.24
CA LEU A 27 -5.85 12.34 0.65
C LEU A 27 -6.54 13.48 -0.10
N PHE A 28 -6.14 13.72 -1.35
CA PHE A 28 -6.68 14.79 -2.19
C PHE A 28 -7.81 14.31 -3.10
N ASN A 29 -7.75 13.05 -3.56
CA ASN A 29 -8.77 12.48 -4.43
C ASN A 29 -8.92 10.97 -4.20
N PRO A 30 -9.64 10.54 -3.14
CA PRO A 30 -9.81 9.14 -2.81
C PRO A 30 -10.56 8.38 -3.91
N HIS A 31 -11.51 9.01 -4.60
CA HIS A 31 -12.22 8.39 -5.72
C HIS A 31 -11.27 8.04 -6.88
N PHE A 32 -10.41 8.97 -7.29
CA PHE A 32 -9.41 8.72 -8.32
C PHE A 32 -8.37 7.67 -7.90
N ALA A 33 -7.93 7.71 -6.64
CA ALA A 33 -7.01 6.70 -6.10
C ALA A 33 -7.63 5.30 -6.12
N MET A 34 -8.87 5.16 -5.67
CA MET A 34 -9.62 3.90 -5.70
C MET A 34 -9.87 3.39 -7.12
N SER A 35 -10.16 4.29 -8.06
CA SER A 35 -10.33 3.94 -9.47
C SER A 35 -9.02 3.49 -10.11
N SER A 36 -7.89 4.13 -9.75
CA SER A 36 -6.55 3.74 -10.20
C SER A 36 -6.11 2.38 -9.64
N LEU A 37 -6.57 2.03 -8.44
CA LEU A 37 -6.42 0.69 -7.85
C LEU A 37 -7.38 -0.33 -8.46
N VAL A 38 -8.21 0.10 -9.42
CA VAL A 38 -9.19 -0.70 -10.15
C VAL A 38 -10.15 -1.42 -9.20
N LEU A 39 -10.51 -0.75 -8.09
CA LEU A 39 -11.56 -1.21 -7.20
C LEU A 39 -12.91 -1.19 -7.91
N PRO A 40 -13.84 -2.09 -7.54
CA PRO A 40 -15.19 -2.09 -8.09
C PRO A 40 -15.86 -0.74 -7.92
N GLN A 41 -16.58 -0.29 -8.96
CA GLN A 41 -17.22 1.02 -8.99
C GLN A 41 -18.23 1.22 -7.84
N ARG A 42 -18.82 0.13 -7.33
CA ARG A 42 -19.69 0.15 -6.14
C ARG A 42 -18.94 0.58 -4.87
N ILE A 43 -17.69 0.16 -4.71
CA ILE A 43 -16.83 0.55 -3.58
C ILE A 43 -16.32 1.97 -3.80
N THR A 44 -15.87 2.28 -5.02
CA THR A 44 -15.37 3.61 -5.37
C THR A 44 -16.43 4.71 -5.24
N ALA A 45 -17.71 4.40 -5.45
CA ALA A 45 -18.81 5.36 -5.30
C ALA A 45 -19.25 5.62 -3.85
N SER A 46 -18.87 4.78 -2.89
CA SER A 46 -19.22 4.95 -1.47
C SER A 46 -18.32 5.99 -0.81
N LYS A 47 -18.94 7.00 -0.19
CA LYS A 47 -18.22 8.04 0.57
C LYS A 47 -17.56 7.46 1.83
N GLU A 48 -18.17 6.46 2.43
CA GLU A 48 -17.66 5.74 3.60
C GLU A 48 -16.37 5.00 3.24
N ALA A 49 -16.35 4.30 2.11
CA ALA A 49 -15.17 3.62 1.61
C ALA A 49 -14.05 4.63 1.28
N GLN A 50 -14.38 5.74 0.59
CA GLN A 50 -13.42 6.82 0.29
C GLN A 50 -12.81 7.42 1.56
N PHE A 51 -13.61 7.65 2.61
CA PHE A 51 -13.14 8.15 3.89
C PHE A 51 -12.18 7.17 4.57
N ILE A 52 -12.53 5.87 4.60
CA ILE A 52 -11.68 4.82 5.17
C ILE A 52 -10.34 4.73 4.42
N MET A 53 -10.35 4.86 3.09
CA MET A 53 -9.13 4.87 2.28
C MET A 53 -8.24 6.07 2.62
N ALA A 54 -8.80 7.28 2.67
CA ALA A 54 -8.04 8.48 3.03
C ALA A 54 -7.44 8.36 4.44
N LEU A 55 -8.22 7.87 5.41
CA LEU A 55 -7.76 7.66 6.78
C LEU A 55 -6.69 6.57 6.90
N GLY A 56 -6.85 5.46 6.18
CA GLY A 56 -5.87 4.37 6.13
C GLY A 56 -4.55 4.84 5.54
N MET A 57 -4.60 5.63 4.47
CA MET A 57 -3.41 6.16 3.80
C MET A 57 -2.73 7.27 4.61
N ALA A 58 -3.47 8.09 5.35
CA ALA A 58 -2.90 9.01 6.33
C ALA A 58 -2.04 8.28 7.37
N ARG A 59 -2.51 7.13 7.88
CA ARG A 59 -1.72 6.30 8.81
C ARG A 59 -0.47 5.71 8.16
N THR A 60 -0.60 5.23 6.92
CA THR A 60 0.53 4.71 6.15
C THR A 60 1.61 5.77 5.92
N ILE A 61 1.22 7.02 5.65
CA ILE A 61 2.15 8.15 5.53
C ILE A 61 2.89 8.38 6.85
N THR A 62 2.18 8.42 7.99
CA THR A 62 2.82 8.63 9.30
C THR A 62 3.83 7.54 9.62
N ILE A 63 3.55 6.27 9.27
CA ILE A 63 4.49 5.15 9.44
C ILE A 63 5.71 5.29 8.51
N GLY A 64 5.50 5.79 7.28
CA GLY A 64 6.58 6.02 6.31
C GLY A 64 7.55 7.14 6.71
N PHE A 65 7.11 8.09 7.55
CA PHE A 65 7.99 9.15 8.09
C PHE A 65 8.91 8.69 9.21
N ASP A 66 8.56 7.60 9.92
CA ASP A 66 9.27 7.12 11.10
C ASP A 66 10.12 5.86 10.81
N GLU A 67 10.29 5.49 9.53
CA GLU A 67 11.12 4.38 9.02
C GLU A 67 11.13 3.11 9.91
N VAL A 68 9.95 2.62 10.30
CA VAL A 68 9.87 1.39 11.10
C VAL A 68 9.82 0.18 10.16
N ASP A 69 10.99 -0.41 9.87
CA ASP A 69 11.15 -1.59 8.98
C ASP A 69 10.15 -2.71 9.28
N ILE A 70 9.88 -2.99 10.56
CA ILE A 70 8.89 -4.00 11.00
C ILE A 70 7.46 -3.62 10.61
N MET A 71 7.10 -2.34 10.76
CA MET A 71 5.76 -1.88 10.39
C MET A 71 5.60 -1.88 8.88
N LEU A 72 6.65 -1.54 8.13
CA LEU A 72 6.67 -1.64 6.68
C LEU A 72 6.52 -3.09 6.21
N PHE A 73 7.18 -4.03 6.88
CA PHE A 73 7.06 -5.45 6.61
C PHE A 73 5.64 -5.96 6.91
N ILE A 74 5.06 -5.62 8.06
CA ILE A 74 3.69 -6.00 8.42
C ILE A 74 2.69 -5.37 7.45
N LEU A 75 2.83 -4.09 7.12
CA LEU A 75 1.97 -3.39 6.17
C LEU A 75 2.09 -3.98 4.76
N GLY A 76 3.31 -4.29 4.31
CA GLY A 76 3.58 -4.89 3.01
C GLY A 76 3.14 -6.35 2.87
N SER A 77 3.15 -7.13 3.96
CA SER A 77 2.79 -8.55 3.95
C SER A 77 1.32 -8.80 4.30
N TYR A 78 0.83 -8.24 5.41
CA TYR A 78 -0.52 -8.46 5.89
C TYR A 78 -1.55 -7.75 5.01
N LEU A 79 -1.36 -6.45 4.78
CA LEU A 79 -2.31 -5.65 3.99
C LEU A 79 -2.42 -6.18 2.55
N ARG A 80 -1.31 -6.71 2.03
CA ARG A 80 -1.26 -7.39 0.73
C ARG A 80 -2.01 -8.71 0.73
N ALA A 81 -1.82 -9.56 1.74
CA ALA A 81 -2.55 -10.81 1.84
C ALA A 81 -4.07 -10.55 1.91
N THR A 82 -4.47 -9.52 2.66
CA THR A 82 -5.86 -9.07 2.75
C THR A 82 -6.37 -8.54 1.41
N ASP A 83 -5.61 -7.69 0.70
CA ASP A 83 -6.01 -7.13 -0.60
C ASP A 83 -6.13 -8.22 -1.69
N ALA A 84 -5.18 -9.16 -1.73
CA ALA A 84 -5.23 -10.30 -2.64
C ALA A 84 -6.41 -11.22 -2.32
N TYR A 85 -6.68 -11.48 -1.03
CA TYR A 85 -7.82 -12.29 -0.59
C TYR A 85 -9.16 -11.63 -0.95
N ILE A 86 -9.32 -10.33 -0.71
CA ILE A 86 -10.53 -9.59 -1.08
C ILE A 86 -10.71 -9.60 -2.61
N CYS A 87 -9.64 -9.35 -3.39
CA CYS A 87 -9.69 -9.43 -4.85
C CYS A 87 -10.07 -10.84 -5.35
N TRP A 88 -9.65 -11.89 -4.64
CA TRP A 88 -10.02 -13.26 -4.93
C TRP A 88 -11.51 -13.52 -4.68
N GLN A 89 -12.02 -13.05 -3.54
CA GLN A 89 -13.44 -13.16 -3.16
C GLN A 89 -14.35 -12.38 -4.12
N GLU A 90 -13.91 -11.23 -4.61
CA GLU A 90 -14.65 -10.36 -5.53
C GLU A 90 -14.56 -10.79 -7.02
N GLY A 91 -14.01 -11.97 -7.31
CA GLY A 91 -14.02 -12.55 -8.65
C GLY A 91 -13.03 -11.94 -9.65
N VAL A 92 -11.97 -11.26 -9.18
CA VAL A 92 -10.87 -10.73 -10.00
C VAL A 92 -9.54 -11.46 -9.76
N PRO A 93 -9.46 -12.78 -10.04
CA PRO A 93 -8.32 -13.64 -9.65
C PRO A 93 -7.00 -13.27 -10.37
N LYS A 94 -7.06 -12.82 -11.62
CA LYS A 94 -5.85 -12.37 -12.36
C LYS A 94 -5.18 -11.16 -11.67
N LYS A 95 -5.99 -10.29 -11.06
CA LYS A 95 -5.50 -9.12 -10.31
C LYS A 95 -5.04 -9.51 -8.91
N ALA A 96 -5.72 -10.46 -8.27
CA ALA A 96 -5.29 -11.03 -7.00
C ALA A 96 -3.88 -11.65 -7.10
N ILE A 97 -3.60 -12.38 -8.19
CA ILE A 97 -2.27 -12.97 -8.42
C ILE A 97 -1.23 -11.89 -8.72
N PHE A 98 -1.53 -10.91 -9.58
CA PHE A 98 -0.59 -9.82 -9.87
C PHE A 98 -0.24 -9.00 -8.62
N ARG A 99 -1.24 -8.59 -7.84
CA ARG A 99 -1.05 -7.83 -6.58
C ARG A 99 -0.43 -8.70 -5.49
N GLY A 100 -0.76 -9.99 -5.49
CA GLY A 100 -0.16 -11.02 -4.64
C GLY A 100 1.29 -11.37 -5.00
N THR A 101 1.80 -11.03 -6.19
CA THR A 101 3.18 -11.35 -6.64
C THR A 101 4.07 -10.12 -6.82
N ALA A 102 3.54 -8.98 -7.27
CA ALA A 102 4.31 -7.74 -7.52
C ALA A 102 5.05 -7.20 -6.28
N SER A 103 4.46 -7.28 -5.10
CA SER A 103 5.07 -6.84 -3.84
C SER A 103 6.09 -7.83 -3.25
N ALA A 104 6.40 -8.96 -3.91
CA ALA A 104 7.42 -9.91 -3.42
C ALA A 104 8.81 -9.31 -3.59
N ALA A 105 8.93 -8.28 -4.44
CA ALA A 105 10.11 -7.44 -4.58
C ALA A 105 10.36 -6.49 -3.40
N ILE A 106 9.43 -6.37 -2.44
CA ILE A 106 9.58 -5.49 -1.26
C ILE A 106 10.16 -6.25 -0.06
N ALA A 107 10.15 -7.59 -0.09
CA ALA A 107 10.80 -8.42 0.91
C ALA A 107 12.21 -8.79 0.40
N PRO A 108 13.30 -8.49 1.12
CA PRO A 108 14.57 -9.17 0.91
C PRO A 108 14.46 -10.67 1.26
#